data_AF-A0A1Q7B2B7-F1
#
_entry.id   AF-A0A1Q7B2B7-F1
#
_cell.length_a   1.000
_cell.length_b   1.000
_cell.length_c   1.000
_cell.angle_alpha   90.00
_cell.angle_beta   90.00
_cell.angle_gamma   90.00
#
_symmetry.space_group_name_H-M   'P 1'
#
loop_
_entity.id
_entity.type
_entity.pdbx_description
1 polymer ?
#
loop_
_entity_poly.entity_id
_entity_poly.type
_entity_poly.pdbx_seq_one_letter_code
_entity_poly.pdbx_strand_id
1 'polypeptide(L)'
;IPWDEVVRGYEVQKGKYIIITPKELEALELQSGRLVEVFQFVDAEKLDPVYYDNSYYLIPDEHGEKPYYLMREALEQNNKVAVGRVVMHEKEHLIALRSYEGAILMTTLHYADEVRTPRDFPELKKPPEVETEELELASQLIKIMKKPFSFKEYRDRYQESLMKLVEAKMKGKEEVVELRVPEIKPTKNLMEALKASIKAQERR
;
A
#
# COMPACT_ATOMS: atom_id res chain seq x y z
N ILE A 1 -4.06 4.39 -30.74
CA ILE A 1 -2.64 4.19 -31.12
C ILE A 1 -2.36 2.70 -30.96
N PRO A 2 -1.93 2.01 -32.01
CA PRO A 2 -1.50 0.62 -31.95
C PRO A 2 -0.39 0.44 -30.89
N TRP A 3 -0.36 -0.68 -30.15
CA TRP A 3 0.61 -0.91 -29.05
C TRP A 3 2.07 -0.91 -29.52
N ASP A 4 2.27 -1.20 -30.80
CA ASP A 4 3.50 -1.20 -31.58
C ASP A 4 4.10 0.21 -31.82
N GLU A 5 3.34 1.28 -31.56
CA GLU A 5 3.83 2.66 -31.65
C GLU A 5 4.18 3.27 -30.27
N VAL A 6 4.02 2.51 -29.17
CA VAL A 6 4.30 2.97 -27.81
C VAL A 6 5.78 2.76 -27.48
N VAL A 7 6.57 3.84 -27.53
CA VAL A 7 7.98 3.85 -27.13
C VAL A 7 8.14 4.24 -25.66
N ARG A 8 9.03 3.55 -24.91
CA ARG A 8 9.36 3.91 -23.53
C ARG A 8 10.41 5.01 -23.53
N GLY A 9 10.09 6.15 -22.92
CA GLY A 9 11.02 7.28 -22.76
C GLY A 9 11.45 7.45 -21.31
N TYR A 10 12.74 7.66 -21.06
CA TYR A 10 13.25 8.05 -19.75
C TYR A 10 13.50 9.56 -19.71
N GLU A 11 12.91 10.26 -18.74
CA GLU A 11 13.06 11.70 -18.60
C GLU A 11 14.38 12.04 -17.92
N VAL A 12 15.33 12.61 -18.67
CA VAL A 12 16.65 13.00 -18.12
C VAL A 12 16.66 14.45 -17.63
N GLN A 13 15.77 15.29 -18.15
CA GLN A 13 15.53 16.68 -17.75
C GLN A 13 14.08 17.02 -18.06
N LYS A 14 13.51 18.01 -17.37
CA LYS A 14 12.12 18.44 -17.61
C LYS A 14 11.82 18.64 -19.09
N GLY A 15 11.01 17.75 -19.68
CA GLY A 15 10.63 17.77 -21.10
C GLY A 15 11.64 17.19 -22.10
N LYS A 16 12.73 16.55 -21.64
CA LYS A 16 13.68 15.81 -22.49
C LYS A 16 13.63 14.32 -22.15
N TYR A 17 13.15 13.54 -23.11
CA TYR A 17 13.05 12.09 -23.02
C TYR A 17 14.10 11.44 -23.91
N ILE A 18 14.81 10.45 -23.40
CA ILE A 18 15.62 9.53 -24.20
C ILE A 18 14.75 8.31 -24.50
N ILE A 19 14.60 8.00 -25.79
CA ILE A 19 13.87 6.81 -26.24
C ILE A 19 14.74 5.60 -25.94
N ILE A 20 14.19 4.64 -25.19
CA ILE A 20 14.83 3.36 -24.93
C ILE A 20 14.14 2.32 -25.79
N THR A 21 14.91 1.66 -26.66
CA THR A 21 14.39 0.62 -27.53
C THR A 21 14.25 -0.71 -26.77
N PRO A 22 13.31 -1.60 -27.17
CA PRO A 22 13.19 -2.93 -26.58
C PRO A 22 14.49 -3.74 -26.61
N LYS A 23 15.29 -3.61 -27.69
CA LYS A 23 16.60 -4.27 -27.81
C LYS A 23 17.64 -3.77 -26.81
N GLU A 24 17.63 -2.49 -26.47
CA GLU A 24 18.51 -1.93 -25.43
C GLU A 24 18.11 -2.42 -24.05
N LEU A 25 16.81 -2.65 -23.80
CA LEU A 25 16.33 -3.27 -22.56
C LEU A 25 16.69 -4.75 -22.46
N GLU A 26 16.57 -5.51 -23.56
CA GLU A 26 17.00 -6.91 -23.63
C GLU A 26 18.50 -7.08 -23.35
N ALA A 27 19.32 -6.12 -23.81
CA ALA A 27 20.77 -6.10 -23.56
C ALA A 27 21.16 -5.78 -22.11
N LEU A 28 20.23 -5.31 -21.27
CA LEU A 28 20.52 -5.05 -19.85
C LEU A 28 20.66 -6.34 -19.02
N GLU A 29 20.50 -7.52 -19.63
CA GLU A 29 20.75 -8.88 -19.09
C GLU A 29 20.72 -8.94 -17.55
N LEU A 30 19.60 -8.53 -16.95
CA LEU A 30 19.28 -8.94 -15.59
C LEU A 30 19.09 -10.45 -15.69
N GLN A 31 20.06 -11.23 -15.21
CA GLN A 31 20.01 -12.68 -15.31
C GLN A 31 18.64 -13.16 -14.82
N SER A 32 17.84 -13.65 -15.77
CA SER A 32 16.47 -14.07 -15.54
C SER A 32 16.48 -15.39 -14.77
N GLY A 33 16.72 -15.30 -13.47
CA GLY A 33 16.49 -16.38 -12.53
C GLY A 33 15.21 -16.07 -11.78
N ARG A 34 14.28 -17.04 -11.70
CA ARG A 34 13.20 -17.02 -10.69
C ARG A 34 13.73 -17.27 -9.27
N LEU A 35 15.01 -16.96 -9.04
CA LEU A 35 15.69 -17.22 -7.79
C LEU A 35 15.61 -15.97 -6.93
N VAL A 36 15.24 -16.18 -5.68
CA VAL A 36 15.33 -15.17 -4.64
C VAL A 36 16.74 -15.18 -4.10
N GLU A 37 17.45 -14.06 -4.23
CA GLU A 37 18.75 -13.87 -3.62
C GLU A 37 18.57 -13.10 -2.31
N VAL A 38 18.98 -13.69 -1.18
CA VAL A 38 18.88 -13.07 0.15
C VAL A 38 20.23 -12.47 0.53
N PHE A 39 20.23 -11.18 0.90
CA PHE A 39 21.44 -10.44 1.26
C PHE A 39 21.64 -10.33 2.76
N GLN A 40 20.56 -10.17 3.51
CA GLN A 40 20.61 -9.89 4.93
C GLN A 40 19.32 -10.29 5.66
N PHE A 41 19.41 -10.41 6.97
CA PHE A 41 18.28 -10.62 7.87
C PHE A 41 18.20 -9.44 8.84
N VAL A 42 17.01 -8.87 9.00
CA VAL A 42 16.78 -7.69 9.84
C VAL A 42 15.54 -7.88 10.71
N ASP A 43 15.41 -7.06 11.75
CA ASP A 43 14.19 -7.00 12.55
C ASP A 43 13.04 -6.37 11.74
N ALA A 44 11.84 -6.92 11.86
CA ALA A 44 10.67 -6.44 11.11
C ALA A 44 10.40 -4.94 11.35
N GLU A 45 10.65 -4.44 12.56
CA GLU A 45 10.48 -3.04 12.95
C GLU A 45 11.44 -2.08 12.22
N LYS A 46 12.51 -2.58 11.61
CA LYS A 46 13.45 -1.76 10.83
C LYS A 46 12.96 -1.49 9.41
N LEU A 47 12.02 -2.29 8.89
CA LEU A 47 11.37 -2.01 7.62
C LEU A 47 10.11 -1.19 7.87
N ASP A 48 10.20 0.10 7.59
CA ASP A 48 9.04 0.99 7.67
C ASP A 48 7.99 0.58 6.61
N PRO A 49 6.70 0.43 6.99
CA PRO A 49 5.60 0.11 6.07
C PRO A 49 5.51 1.00 4.84
N VAL A 50 6.06 2.23 4.86
CA VAL A 50 6.10 3.13 3.71
C VAL A 50 6.85 2.54 2.51
N TYR A 51 7.76 1.60 2.73
CA TYR A 51 8.51 0.94 1.66
C TYR A 51 7.79 -0.28 1.08
N TYR A 52 6.70 -0.76 1.67
CA TYR A 52 6.02 -1.97 1.19
C TYR A 52 5.11 -1.66 0.00
N ASP A 53 5.13 -2.53 -1.00
CA ASP A 53 4.32 -2.43 -2.21
C ASP A 53 3.36 -3.63 -2.34
N ASN A 54 3.76 -4.69 -3.06
CA ASN A 54 2.89 -5.82 -3.38
C ASN A 54 3.30 -7.10 -2.63
N SER A 55 2.30 -7.82 -2.11
CA SER A 55 2.51 -9.06 -1.35
C SER A 55 2.21 -10.32 -2.18
N TYR A 56 3.07 -11.32 -2.08
CA TYR A 56 3.02 -12.59 -2.80
C TYR A 56 3.30 -13.75 -1.85
N TYR A 57 2.56 -14.84 -1.97
CA TYR A 57 2.89 -16.09 -1.28
C TYR A 57 3.89 -16.88 -2.10
N LEU A 58 4.98 -17.30 -1.46
CA LEU A 58 5.92 -18.21 -2.07
C LEU A 58 5.50 -19.65 -1.81
N ILE A 59 5.67 -20.50 -2.82
CA ILE A 59 5.47 -21.94 -2.73
C ILE A 59 6.77 -22.65 -3.09
N PRO A 60 7.07 -23.82 -2.52
CA PRO A 60 8.22 -24.60 -2.93
C PRO A 60 8.01 -25.16 -4.34
N ASP A 61 9.08 -25.17 -5.13
CA ASP A 61 9.16 -25.99 -6.35
C ASP A 61 9.28 -27.48 -6.00
N GLU A 62 9.09 -28.37 -6.97
CA GLU A 62 9.03 -29.84 -6.83
C GLU A 62 10.20 -30.45 -6.04
N HIS A 63 11.38 -29.81 -6.05
CA HIS A 63 12.58 -30.26 -5.34
C HIS A 63 13.04 -29.29 -4.22
N GLY A 64 12.26 -28.25 -3.94
CA GLY A 64 12.59 -27.15 -3.04
C GLY A 64 11.89 -27.17 -1.68
N GLU A 65 11.09 -28.21 -1.39
CA GLU A 65 10.27 -28.28 -0.16
C GLU A 65 11.09 -28.14 1.13
N LYS A 66 12.13 -28.95 1.30
CA LYS A 66 12.94 -28.96 2.53
C LYS A 66 13.64 -27.61 2.76
N PRO A 67 14.35 -27.01 1.79
CA PRO A 67 14.89 -25.66 1.93
C PRO A 67 13.83 -24.59 2.24
N TYR A 68 12.67 -24.65 1.59
CA TYR A 68 11.57 -23.72 1.82
C TYR A 68 11.07 -23.77 3.27
N TYR A 69 10.74 -24.96 3.77
CA TYR A 69 10.25 -25.11 5.15
C TYR A 69 11.33 -24.79 6.18
N LEU A 70 12.60 -25.10 5.90
CA LEU A 70 13.72 -24.72 6.76
C LEU A 70 13.85 -23.19 6.86
N MET A 71 13.77 -22.48 5.75
CA MET A 71 13.83 -21.01 5.73
C MET A 71 12.63 -20.40 6.46
N ARG A 72 11.42 -20.91 6.21
CA ARG A 72 10.20 -20.46 6.89
C ARG A 72 10.35 -20.58 8.41
N GLU A 73 10.76 -21.75 8.88
CA GLU A 73 10.95 -22.04 10.30
C GLU A 73 12.06 -21.17 10.91
N ALA A 74 13.17 -20.98 10.19
CA ALA A 74 14.26 -20.12 10.64
C ALA A 74 13.82 -18.65 10.79
N LEU A 75 13.04 -18.12 9.84
CA LEU A 75 12.49 -16.76 9.91
C LEU A 75 11.53 -16.61 11.09
N GLU A 76 10.66 -17.60 11.31
CA GLU A 76 9.68 -17.61 12.40
C GLU A 76 10.34 -17.66 13.77
N GLN A 77 11.25 -18.62 13.99
CA GLN A 77 11.92 -18.81 15.28
C GLN A 77 12.79 -17.61 15.67
N ASN A 78 13.40 -16.94 14.70
CA ASN A 78 14.27 -15.80 14.96
C ASN A 78 13.54 -14.45 14.91
N ASN A 79 12.25 -14.44 14.56
CA ASN A 79 11.45 -13.24 14.33
C ASN A 79 12.17 -12.23 13.40
N LYS A 80 12.72 -12.73 12.28
CA LYS A 80 13.47 -11.92 11.31
C LYS A 80 12.75 -11.82 9.98
N VAL A 81 13.08 -10.77 9.25
CA VAL A 81 12.73 -10.55 7.85
C VAL A 81 14.01 -10.70 7.02
N ALA A 82 13.98 -11.54 6.00
CA ALA A 82 15.06 -11.62 5.02
C ALA A 82 14.86 -10.54 3.95
N VAL A 83 15.88 -9.74 3.69
CA VAL A 83 15.89 -8.75 2.61
C VAL A 83 16.73 -9.30 1.47
N GLY A 84 16.21 -9.18 0.26
CA GLY A 84 16.81 -9.77 -0.92
C GLY A 84 16.35 -9.08 -2.19
N ARG A 85 16.62 -9.75 -3.32
CA ARG A 85 16.10 -9.37 -4.62
C ARG A 85 15.51 -10.55 -5.37
N VAL A 86 14.65 -10.24 -6.34
CA VAL A 86 14.12 -11.21 -7.30
C VAL A 86 13.87 -10.51 -8.63
N VAL A 87 14.01 -11.23 -9.74
CA VAL A 87 13.61 -10.72 -11.05
C VAL A 87 12.18 -11.18 -11.36
N MET A 88 11.26 -10.23 -11.51
CA MET A 88 9.86 -10.47 -11.87
C MET A 88 9.45 -9.50 -12.98
N HIS A 89 8.78 -10.03 -14.02
CA HIS A 89 8.34 -9.25 -15.18
C HIS A 89 9.47 -8.39 -15.79
N GLU A 90 10.64 -9.02 -16.00
CA GLU A 90 11.83 -8.39 -16.61
C GLU A 90 12.42 -7.23 -15.79
N LYS A 91 12.05 -7.11 -14.51
CA LYS A 91 12.59 -6.11 -13.59
C LYS A 91 13.10 -6.77 -12.32
N GLU A 92 14.23 -6.30 -11.81
CA GLU A 92 14.69 -6.63 -10.47
C GLU A 92 13.85 -5.85 -9.45
N HIS A 93 13.41 -6.52 -8.40
CA HIS A 93 12.69 -5.94 -7.27
C HIS A 93 13.44 -6.22 -5.99
N LEU A 94 13.58 -5.20 -5.14
CA LEU A 94 13.94 -5.39 -3.74
C LEU A 94 12.77 -6.05 -3.02
N ILE A 95 13.03 -7.03 -2.16
CA ILE A 95 12.00 -7.81 -1.49
C ILE A 95 12.28 -8.04 -0.01
N ALA A 96 11.20 -8.19 0.76
CA ALA A 96 11.18 -8.66 2.13
C ALA A 96 10.48 -10.02 2.23
N LEU A 97 11.13 -11.00 2.83
CA LEU A 97 10.57 -12.32 3.12
C LEU A 97 10.32 -12.47 4.61
N ARG A 98 9.13 -12.91 5.00
CA ARG A 98 8.79 -13.23 6.39
C ARG A 98 7.90 -14.46 6.48
N SER A 99 7.95 -15.15 7.62
CA SER A 99 6.94 -16.18 7.93
C SER A 99 5.59 -15.50 8.18
N TYR A 100 4.53 -16.04 7.59
CA TYR A 100 3.17 -15.56 7.76
C TYR A 100 2.18 -16.72 7.61
N GLU A 101 1.39 -16.99 8.65
CA GLU A 101 0.31 -18.01 8.65
C GLU A 101 0.73 -19.38 8.09
N GLY A 102 1.96 -19.83 8.37
CA GLY A 102 2.48 -21.13 7.89
C GLY A 102 3.07 -21.11 6.47
N ALA A 103 3.19 -19.93 5.84
CA ALA A 103 3.84 -19.73 4.55
C ALA A 103 4.98 -18.69 4.64
N ILE A 104 5.74 -18.53 3.56
CA ILE A 104 6.62 -17.38 3.37
C ILE A 104 5.87 -16.33 2.55
N LEU A 105 5.67 -15.16 3.14
CA LEU A 105 5.17 -13.98 2.45
C LEU A 105 6.37 -13.18 1.93
N MET A 106 6.41 -12.99 0.61
CA MET A 106 7.32 -12.08 -0.07
C MET A 106 6.59 -10.77 -0.35
N THR A 107 7.14 -9.65 0.09
CA THR A 107 6.64 -8.31 -0.29
C THR A 107 7.69 -7.60 -1.13
N THR A 108 7.28 -7.04 -2.27
CA THR A 108 8.12 -6.09 -3.01
C THR A 108 8.26 -4.80 -2.21
N LEU A 109 9.44 -4.19 -2.33
CA LEU A 109 9.78 -2.96 -1.65
C LEU A 109 10.06 -1.87 -2.67
N HIS A 110 9.59 -0.67 -2.38
CA HIS A 110 10.02 0.55 -3.03
C HIS A 110 11.48 0.83 -2.72
N TYR A 111 12.23 1.30 -3.71
CA TYR A 111 13.54 1.87 -3.50
C TYR A 111 13.43 3.22 -2.78
N ALA A 112 14.53 3.65 -2.14
CA ALA A 112 14.54 4.85 -1.32
C ALA A 112 14.17 6.14 -2.08
N ASP A 113 14.46 6.20 -3.38
CA ASP A 113 14.14 7.29 -4.29
C ASP A 113 12.69 7.26 -4.82
N GLU A 114 11.99 6.13 -4.69
CA GLU A 114 10.57 6.00 -5.04
C GLU A 114 9.64 6.47 -3.91
N VAL A 115 10.15 6.52 -2.67
CA VAL A 115 9.40 6.93 -1.49
C VAL A 115 9.55 8.43 -1.24
N ARG A 116 8.42 9.15 -1.26
CA ARG A 116 8.38 10.55 -0.82
C ARG A 116 8.52 10.64 0.69
N THR A 117 9.25 11.65 1.15
CA THR A 117 9.47 11.92 2.57
C THR A 117 8.65 13.13 3.02
N PRO A 118 8.35 13.28 4.33
CA PRO A 118 7.69 14.47 4.86
C PRO A 118 8.39 15.79 4.50
N ARG A 119 9.69 15.76 4.19
CA ARG A 119 10.50 16.95 3.84
C ARG A 119 10.13 17.52 2.48
N ASP A 120 9.52 16.71 1.61
CA ASP A 120 9.09 17.09 0.27
C ASP A 120 7.84 17.98 0.28
N PHE A 121 7.18 18.11 1.44
CA PHE A 121 5.94 18.88 1.62
C PHE A 121 6.22 20.14 2.45
N PRO A 122 6.27 21.34 1.82
CA PRO A 122 6.48 22.61 2.51
C PRO A 122 5.48 22.89 3.63
N GLU A 123 4.25 22.40 3.50
CA GLU A 123 3.14 22.58 4.43
C GLU A 123 3.45 21.97 5.81
N LEU A 124 4.28 20.92 5.87
CA LEU A 124 4.65 20.25 7.12
C LEU A 124 5.80 20.92 7.87
N LYS A 125 6.47 21.93 7.27
CA LYS A 125 7.66 22.56 7.87
C LYS A 125 7.33 23.56 8.98
N LYS A 126 6.08 24.02 9.06
CA LYS A 126 5.62 25.01 10.04
C LYS A 126 4.30 24.55 10.67
N PRO A 127 4.33 23.52 11.52
CA PRO A 127 3.13 23.08 12.21
C PRO A 127 2.60 24.23 13.09
N PRO A 128 1.27 24.43 13.15
CA PRO A 128 0.67 25.36 14.11
C PRO A 128 0.87 24.84 15.53
N GLU A 129 0.80 25.76 16.50
CA GLU A 129 0.74 25.38 17.92
C GLU A 129 -0.60 24.69 18.19
N VAL A 130 -0.57 23.66 19.02
CA VAL A 130 -1.75 22.88 19.40
C VAL A 130 -2.03 23.14 20.87
N GLU A 131 -3.23 23.61 21.19
CA GLU A 131 -3.61 23.89 22.58
C GLU A 131 -3.90 22.59 23.35
N THR A 132 -3.57 22.58 24.65
CA THR A 132 -3.77 21.41 25.51
C THR A 132 -5.25 20.97 25.57
N GLU A 133 -6.18 21.92 25.64
CA GLU A 133 -7.62 21.64 25.68
C GLU A 133 -8.12 20.95 24.39
N GLU A 134 -7.61 21.38 23.23
CA GLU A 134 -7.93 20.77 21.93
C GLU A 134 -7.40 19.34 21.86
N LEU A 135 -6.17 19.12 22.36
CA LEU A 135 -5.54 17.81 22.40
C LEU A 135 -6.29 16.83 23.32
N GLU A 136 -6.75 17.30 24.49
CA GLU A 136 -7.54 16.49 25.42
C GLU A 136 -8.87 16.05 24.80
N LEU A 137 -9.56 16.97 24.13
CA LEU A 137 -10.83 16.69 23.48
C LEU A 137 -10.69 15.73 22.30
N ALA A 138 -9.66 15.92 21.47
CA ALA A 138 -9.31 14.98 20.40
C ALA A 138 -8.98 13.58 20.97
N SER A 139 -8.26 13.52 22.09
CA SER A 139 -7.95 12.26 22.78
C SER A 139 -9.19 11.54 23.30
N GLN A 140 -10.20 12.26 23.81
CA GLN A 140 -11.49 11.68 24.19
C GLN A 140 -12.23 11.10 22.99
N LEU A 141 -12.26 11.82 21.87
CA LEU A 141 -12.89 11.33 20.63
C LEU A 141 -12.25 10.02 20.14
N ILE A 142 -10.91 9.94 20.16
CA ILE A 142 -10.18 8.71 19.81
C ILE A 142 -10.60 7.55 20.72
N LYS A 143 -10.75 7.80 22.03
CA LYS A 143 -11.16 6.76 23.00
C LYS A 143 -12.58 6.26 22.71
N ILE A 144 -13.52 7.15 22.39
CA ILE A 144 -14.91 6.80 22.07
C ILE A 144 -14.99 6.00 20.76
N MET A 145 -14.17 6.35 19.76
CA MET A 145 -14.18 5.71 18.45
C MET A 145 -13.30 4.44 18.38
N LYS A 146 -12.53 4.13 19.43
CA LYS A 146 -11.68 2.94 19.49
C LYS A 146 -12.55 1.67 19.49
N LYS A 147 -12.41 0.86 18.45
CA LYS A 147 -13.10 -0.44 18.30
C LYS A 147 -12.10 -1.51 17.85
N PRO A 148 -12.39 -2.81 18.08
CA PRO A 148 -11.60 -3.89 17.49
C PRO A 148 -11.55 -3.75 15.96
N PHE A 149 -10.39 -4.02 15.37
CA PHE A 149 -10.22 -3.95 13.93
C PHE A 149 -10.48 -5.33 13.31
N SER A 150 -11.27 -5.37 12.22
CA SER A 150 -11.48 -6.56 11.42
C SER A 150 -11.63 -6.19 9.95
N PHE A 151 -10.80 -6.77 9.08
CA PHE A 151 -10.89 -6.56 7.63
C PHE A 151 -12.27 -6.92 7.06
N LYS A 152 -13.00 -7.86 7.70
CA LYS A 152 -14.33 -8.31 7.26
C LYS A 152 -15.42 -7.25 7.39
N GLU A 153 -15.21 -6.21 8.19
CA GLU A 153 -16.18 -5.11 8.36
C GLU A 153 -16.13 -4.11 7.20
N TYR A 154 -15.02 -4.07 6.46
CA TYR A 154 -14.86 -3.19 5.33
C TYR A 154 -15.29 -3.91 4.06
N ARG A 155 -16.19 -3.26 3.31
CA ARG A 155 -16.67 -3.74 2.02
C ARG A 155 -16.34 -2.73 0.94
N ASP A 156 -16.10 -3.25 -0.26
CA ASP A 156 -15.94 -2.42 -1.44
C ASP A 156 -17.30 -1.81 -1.83
N ARG A 157 -17.54 -0.60 -1.33
CA ARG A 157 -18.76 0.17 -1.59
C ARG A 157 -18.93 0.49 -3.08
N TYR A 158 -17.85 0.56 -3.84
CA TYR A 158 -17.93 0.76 -5.28
C TYR A 158 -18.46 -0.50 -5.95
N GLN A 159 -17.89 -1.66 -5.63
CA GLN A 159 -18.36 -2.94 -6.16
C GLN A 159 -19.81 -3.22 -5.77
N GLU A 160 -20.20 -2.96 -4.52
CA GLU A 160 -21.61 -3.08 -4.09
C GLU A 160 -22.54 -2.14 -4.87
N SER A 161 -22.14 -0.87 -5.06
CA SER A 161 -22.91 0.11 -5.82
C SER A 161 -23.03 -0.30 -7.29
N LEU A 162 -21.96 -0.82 -7.87
CA LEU A 162 -21.92 -1.31 -9.24
C LEU A 162 -22.86 -2.51 -9.41
N MET A 163 -22.81 -3.48 -8.49
CA MET A 163 -23.72 -4.64 -8.53
C MET A 163 -25.18 -4.20 -8.42
N LYS A 164 -25.51 -3.24 -7.55
CA LYS A 164 -26.86 -2.66 -7.46
C LYS A 164 -27.29 -1.99 -8.76
N LEU A 165 -26.39 -1.25 -9.41
CA LEU A 165 -26.66 -0.61 -10.70
C LEU A 165 -26.90 -1.65 -11.80
N VAL A 166 -26.09 -2.72 -11.84
CA VAL A 166 -26.26 -3.83 -12.79
C VAL A 166 -27.61 -4.52 -12.57
N GLU A 167 -27.98 -4.83 -11.33
CA GLU A 167 -29.28 -5.42 -11.00
C GLU A 167 -30.46 -4.49 -11.37
N ALA A 168 -30.34 -3.18 -11.13
CA ALA A 168 -31.37 -2.22 -11.50
C ALA A 168 -31.56 -2.14 -13.03
N LYS A 169 -30.45 -2.12 -13.79
CA LYS A 169 -30.47 -2.17 -15.26
C LYS A 169 -31.08 -3.46 -15.79
N MET A 170 -30.74 -4.62 -15.21
CA MET A 170 -31.35 -5.90 -15.57
C MET A 170 -32.87 -5.92 -15.31
N LYS A 171 -33.34 -5.20 -14.29
CA LYS A 171 -34.76 -5.06 -13.95
C LYS A 171 -35.48 -3.94 -14.74
N GLY A 172 -34.82 -3.34 -15.74
CA GLY A 172 -35.39 -2.30 -16.60
C GLY A 172 -35.60 -0.96 -15.91
N LYS A 173 -34.96 -0.72 -14.76
CA LYS A 173 -35.00 0.57 -14.06
C LYS A 173 -33.76 1.39 -14.42
N GLU A 174 -33.93 2.39 -15.28
CA GLU A 174 -32.91 3.42 -15.54
C GLU A 174 -32.89 4.45 -14.41
N GLU A 175 -32.63 4.04 -13.17
CA GLU A 175 -32.35 5.00 -12.11
C GLU A 175 -30.84 5.21 -11.99
N VAL A 176 -30.41 6.39 -12.43
CA VAL A 176 -29.10 6.94 -12.10
C VAL A 176 -29.08 7.17 -10.60
N VAL A 177 -28.38 6.30 -9.87
CA VAL A 177 -28.14 6.52 -8.45
C VAL A 177 -27.19 7.72 -8.33
N GLU A 178 -27.75 8.91 -8.12
CA GLU A 178 -26.95 10.08 -7.76
C GLU A 178 -26.28 9.82 -6.41
N LEU A 179 -24.96 9.69 -6.45
CA LEU A 179 -24.13 9.69 -5.25
C LEU A 179 -24.22 11.10 -4.63
N ARG A 180 -25.08 11.27 -3.63
CA ARG A 180 -25.06 12.48 -2.80
C ARG A 180 -23.77 12.51 -2.02
N VAL A 181 -22.83 13.34 -2.47
CA VAL A 181 -21.66 13.70 -1.66
C VAL A 181 -22.17 14.57 -0.52
N PRO A 182 -22.00 14.18 0.75
CA PRO A 182 -22.41 15.04 1.86
C PRO A 182 -21.62 16.36 1.80
N GLU A 183 -22.35 17.49 1.84
CA GLU A 183 -21.71 18.80 1.91
C GLU A 183 -20.93 18.94 3.21
N ILE A 184 -19.60 19.02 3.10
CA ILE A 184 -18.73 19.33 4.23
C ILE A 184 -18.77 20.85 4.44
N LYS A 185 -19.57 21.31 5.40
CA LYS A 185 -19.56 22.71 5.81
C LYS A 185 -18.28 22.98 6.60
N PRO A 186 -17.42 23.94 6.19
CA PRO A 186 -16.24 24.29 6.96
C PRO A 186 -16.66 24.87 8.31
N THR A 187 -16.33 24.16 9.38
CA THR A 187 -16.56 24.63 10.76
C THR A 187 -15.54 25.70 11.08
N LYS A 188 -15.99 26.92 11.42
CA LYS A 188 -15.13 28.04 11.81
C LYS A 188 -14.51 27.88 13.20
N ASN A 189 -14.94 26.89 13.99
CA ASN A 189 -14.48 26.64 15.35
C ASN A 189 -14.20 25.14 15.57
N LEU A 190 -12.94 24.79 15.80
CA LEU A 190 -12.46 23.41 16.00
C LEU A 190 -13.07 22.77 17.26
N MET A 191 -13.18 23.54 18.34
CA MET A 191 -13.74 23.06 19.61
C MET A 191 -15.22 22.71 19.49
N GLU A 192 -15.99 23.49 18.74
CA GLU A 192 -17.39 23.15 18.46
C GLU A 192 -17.52 21.89 17.61
N ALA A 193 -16.65 21.74 16.60
CA ALA A 193 -16.63 20.56 15.73
C ALA A 193 -16.31 19.28 16.53
N LEU A 194 -15.31 19.33 17.40
CA LEU A 194 -14.92 18.20 18.24
C LEU A 194 -16.03 17.82 19.25
N LYS A 195 -16.65 18.81 19.92
CA LYS A 195 -17.80 18.58 20.81
C LYS A 195 -19.00 18.00 20.07
N ALA A 196 -19.26 18.45 18.84
CA ALA A 196 -20.33 17.92 18.00
C ALA A 196 -20.07 16.46 17.59
N SER A 197 -18.82 16.13 17.20
CA SER A 197 -18.43 14.75 16.89
C SER A 197 -18.59 13.81 18.07
N ILE A 198 -18.20 14.22 19.29
CA ILE A 198 -18.39 13.42 20.51
C ILE A 198 -19.87 13.15 20.76
N LYS A 199 -20.72 14.19 20.77
CA LYS A 199 -22.17 14.04 20.95
C LYS A 199 -22.82 13.16 19.88
N ALA A 200 -22.33 13.19 18.65
CA ALA A 200 -22.84 12.35 17.57
C ALA A 200 -22.47 10.87 17.76
N GLN A 201 -21.29 10.58 18.31
CA GLN A 201 -20.86 9.20 18.59
C GLN A 201 -21.51 8.63 19.86
N GLU A 202 -21.76 9.44 20.89
CA GLU A 202 -22.49 9.00 22.10
C GLU A 202 -23.96 8.62 21.83
N ARG A 203 -24.54 9.16 20.75
CA ARG A 203 -25.93 8.90 20.34
C ARG A 203 -26.10 7.69 19.42
N ARG A 204 -25.00 7.04 19.03
CA ARG A 204 -24.98 5.87 18.13
C ARG A 204 -24.69 4.60 18.91
#